data_AF-A0AAV7XGJ2-F1
#
_entry.id   AF-A0AAV7XGJ2-F1
#
_cell.length_a   1.000
_cell.length_b   1.000
_cell.length_c   1.000
_cell.angle_alpha   90.00
_cell.angle_beta   90.00
_cell.angle_gamma   90.00
#
_symmetry.space_group_name_H-M   'P 1'
#
loop_
_entity.id
_entity.type
_entity.pdbx_description
1 polymer ?
#
loop_
_entity_poly.entity_id
_entity_poly.type
_entity_poly.pdbx_seq_one_letter_code
_entity_poly.pdbx_strand_id
1 'polypeptide(L)'
;MTADAKQTAEGVRNGGRRGGFRMAQYEFTDEETQLPPVKYEYLDHTADVQLHAWGDNIKEAFEQCAMAMFAYMTDIESVDLQEAHQIEAQGDDFESLLFHFLDEFLFLFSCEPFLIARKVSIIDFDLENFRIIAKGYGEKFDLDKHPQGTEVKAITYSNMQVHDKEGQHEVFVIIDI
;
A
#
# COMPACT_ATOMS: atom_id res chain seq x y z
N MET A 1 -48.19 28.92 -58.29
CA MET A 1 -47.08 29.66 -57.66
C MET A 1 -46.70 28.86 -56.43
N THR A 2 -45.78 27.90 -56.61
CA THR A 2 -44.38 27.91 -56.09
C THR A 2 -44.35 27.54 -54.60
N ALA A 3 -43.49 26.69 -54.06
CA ALA A 3 -42.61 25.60 -54.46
C ALA A 3 -41.96 25.16 -53.12
N ASP A 4 -41.71 23.86 -52.96
CA ASP A 4 -40.90 23.28 -51.86
C ASP A 4 -39.49 23.89 -51.75
N ALA A 5 -38.97 23.96 -50.53
CA ALA A 5 -37.53 24.00 -50.26
C ALA A 5 -37.19 23.35 -48.90
N LYS A 6 -36.58 22.15 -48.98
CA LYS A 6 -35.72 21.57 -47.95
C LYS A 6 -34.39 22.35 -47.90
N GLN A 7 -33.85 22.64 -46.71
CA GLN A 7 -32.40 22.53 -46.48
C GLN A 7 -32.02 22.37 -44.99
N THR A 8 -31.42 21.21 -44.74
CA THR A 8 -30.43 20.76 -43.73
C THR A 8 -29.91 21.69 -42.63
N ALA A 9 -29.87 21.18 -41.40
CA ALA A 9 -28.80 21.43 -40.44
C ALA A 9 -28.43 20.12 -39.71
N GLU A 10 -27.29 19.53 -40.10
CA GLU A 10 -26.60 18.43 -39.42
C GLU A 10 -25.48 18.99 -38.52
N GLY A 11 -25.18 18.25 -37.44
CA GLY A 11 -23.94 18.34 -36.63
C GLY A 11 -23.95 19.46 -35.57
N VAL A 12 -23.68 19.25 -34.29
CA VAL A 12 -22.77 18.30 -33.63
C VAL A 12 -23.36 18.01 -32.24
N ARG A 13 -23.75 16.76 -31.95
CA ARG A 13 -23.94 16.32 -30.56
C ARG A 13 -22.57 15.91 -30.05
N ASN A 14 -22.04 16.67 -29.09
CA ASN A 14 -20.82 16.32 -28.38
C ASN A 14 -20.96 14.94 -27.75
N GLY A 15 -20.19 13.99 -28.27
CA GLY A 15 -19.98 12.69 -27.67
C GLY A 15 -19.20 12.85 -26.37
N GLY A 16 -19.91 12.92 -25.26
CA GLY A 16 -19.34 12.58 -23.95
C GLY A 16 -19.09 11.08 -23.93
N ARG A 17 -17.95 10.63 -24.47
CA ARG A 17 -17.39 9.32 -24.12
C ARG A 17 -17.03 9.40 -22.64
N ARG A 18 -17.96 9.00 -21.77
CA ARG A 18 -17.57 8.52 -20.44
C ARG A 18 -16.73 7.28 -20.72
N GLY A 19 -15.41 7.45 -20.70
CA GLY A 19 -14.50 6.33 -20.60
C GLY A 19 -14.86 5.61 -19.32
N GLY A 20 -15.64 4.53 -19.43
CA GLY A 20 -15.79 3.58 -18.35
C GLY A 20 -14.39 3.04 -18.11
N PHE A 21 -13.78 3.43 -16.99
CA PHE A 21 -12.62 2.74 -16.46
C PHE A 21 -13.07 1.30 -16.23
N ARG A 22 -12.60 0.40 -17.09
CA ARG A 22 -12.88 -1.02 -16.97
C ARG A 22 -11.96 -1.49 -15.86
N MET A 23 -12.49 -1.55 -14.63
CA MET A 23 -11.80 -2.21 -13.51
C MET A 23 -11.44 -3.61 -14.01
N ALA A 24 -10.16 -3.88 -14.23
CA ALA A 24 -9.73 -5.23 -14.52
C ALA A 24 -9.91 -6.01 -13.22
N GLN A 25 -10.85 -6.96 -13.19
CA GLN A 25 -10.91 -7.93 -12.10
C GLN A 25 -9.60 -8.73 -12.16
N TYR A 26 -8.74 -8.52 -11.18
CA TYR A 26 -7.53 -9.28 -11.02
C TYR A 26 -7.90 -10.59 -10.29
N GLU A 27 -7.60 -11.73 -10.88
CA GLU A 27 -7.79 -13.03 -10.22
C GLU A 27 -6.49 -13.38 -9.48
N PHE A 28 -6.54 -13.38 -8.14
CA PHE A 28 -5.42 -13.84 -7.31
C PHE A 28 -5.29 -15.35 -7.34
N THR A 29 -4.06 -15.83 -7.30
CA THR A 29 -3.76 -17.24 -7.07
C THR A 29 -4.02 -17.63 -5.61
N ASP A 30 -4.22 -18.93 -5.34
CA ASP A 30 -4.37 -19.44 -3.98
C ASP A 30 -3.19 -19.03 -3.08
N GLU A 31 -1.96 -19.06 -3.60
CA GLU A 31 -0.75 -18.64 -2.87
C GLU A 31 -0.76 -17.14 -2.53
N GLU A 32 -1.27 -16.29 -3.42
CA GLU A 32 -1.39 -14.86 -3.17
C GLU A 32 -2.43 -14.54 -2.10
N THR A 33 -3.48 -15.37 -1.96
CA THR A 33 -4.51 -15.18 -0.94
C THR A 33 -4.16 -15.73 0.45
N GLN A 34 -3.08 -16.51 0.58
CA GLN A 34 -2.60 -16.97 1.89
C GLN A 34 -1.99 -15.81 2.68
N LEU A 35 -2.50 -15.55 3.89
CA LEU A 35 -1.98 -14.51 4.78
C LEU A 35 -0.74 -15.02 5.52
N PRO A 36 0.30 -14.18 5.66
CA PRO A 36 1.44 -14.53 6.52
C PRO A 36 1.00 -14.50 8.00
N PRO A 37 1.73 -15.20 8.89
CA PRO A 37 1.53 -15.05 10.33
C PRO A 37 1.81 -13.59 10.76
N VAL A 38 1.12 -13.11 11.80
CA VAL A 38 1.38 -11.80 12.39
C VAL A 38 2.71 -11.83 13.15
N LYS A 39 3.67 -11.04 12.68
CA LYS A 39 5.02 -10.91 13.28
C LYS A 39 5.36 -9.42 13.51
N TYR A 40 4.45 -8.70 14.17
CA TYR A 40 4.67 -7.31 14.58
C TYR A 40 3.97 -7.00 15.91
N GLU A 41 4.43 -5.94 16.58
CA GLU A 41 3.83 -5.37 17.78
C GLU A 41 4.03 -3.83 17.83
N TYR A 42 3.31 -3.16 18.73
CA TYR A 42 3.39 -1.73 18.96
C TYR A 42 4.03 -1.44 20.31
N LEU A 43 4.99 -0.51 20.36
CA LEU A 43 5.65 -0.08 21.58
C LEU A 43 5.31 1.39 21.89
N ASP A 44 5.06 1.71 23.16
CA ASP A 44 4.68 3.05 23.62
C ASP A 44 5.81 4.07 23.41
N HIS A 45 5.53 5.14 22.66
CA HIS A 45 6.38 6.32 22.53
C HIS A 45 5.56 7.59 22.87
N THR A 46 6.20 8.66 23.36
CA THR A 46 5.53 9.75 24.10
C THR A 46 4.57 10.67 23.31
N ALA A 47 4.26 10.34 22.05
CA ALA A 47 3.27 11.00 21.18
C ALA A 47 3.05 10.21 19.88
N ASP A 48 4.03 9.40 19.51
CA ASP A 48 4.08 8.57 18.30
C ASP A 48 3.84 7.09 18.65
N VAL A 49 3.79 6.21 17.64
CA VAL A 49 3.86 4.77 17.86
C VAL A 49 5.14 4.21 17.24
N GLN A 50 5.81 3.31 17.95
CA GLN A 50 6.92 2.54 17.39
C GLN A 50 6.40 1.19 16.91
N LEU A 51 6.51 0.96 15.61
CA LEU A 51 6.33 -0.35 14.98
C LEU A 51 7.56 -1.19 15.26
N HIS A 52 7.35 -2.40 15.77
CA HIS A 52 8.37 -3.45 15.84
C HIS A 52 7.88 -4.62 14.99
N ALA A 53 8.63 -5.00 13.97
CA ALA A 53 8.28 -6.10 13.06
C ALA A 53 9.46 -7.05 12.83
N TRP A 54 9.19 -8.33 12.68
CA TRP A 54 10.22 -9.36 12.52
C TRP A 54 9.84 -10.43 11.50
N GLY A 55 10.81 -11.25 11.10
CA GLY A 55 10.62 -12.29 10.11
C GLY A 55 11.68 -13.40 10.19
N ASP A 56 11.49 -14.43 9.40
CA ASP A 56 12.45 -15.52 9.19
C ASP A 56 13.64 -15.04 8.32
N ASN A 57 13.50 -13.87 7.70
CA ASN A 57 14.52 -13.14 6.95
C ASN A 57 14.14 -11.64 6.90
N ILE A 58 15.08 -10.79 6.46
CA ILE A 58 14.88 -9.34 6.44
C ILE A 58 13.75 -8.89 5.50
N LYS A 59 13.50 -9.65 4.44
CA LYS A 59 12.39 -9.43 3.51
C LYS A 59 11.04 -9.52 4.23
N GLU A 60 10.83 -10.59 4.99
CA GLU A 60 9.60 -10.77 5.75
C GLU A 60 9.44 -9.69 6.83
N ALA A 61 10.53 -9.27 7.49
CA ALA A 61 10.46 -8.18 8.48
C ALA A 61 9.99 -6.86 7.85
N PHE A 62 10.45 -6.53 6.63
CA PHE A 62 9.96 -5.35 5.89
C PHE A 62 8.48 -5.49 5.52
N GLU A 63 8.07 -6.63 4.97
CA GLU A 63 6.65 -6.91 4.64
C GLU A 63 5.75 -6.75 5.87
N GLN A 64 6.16 -7.31 7.01
CA GLN A 64 5.45 -7.24 8.28
C GLN A 64 5.39 -5.81 8.83
N CYS A 65 6.43 -5.00 8.63
CA CYS A 65 6.42 -3.60 9.05
C CYS A 65 5.37 -2.77 8.26
N ALA A 66 5.23 -3.01 6.96
CA ALA A 66 4.18 -2.37 6.17
C ALA A 66 2.77 -2.85 6.60
N MET A 67 2.63 -4.14 6.90
CA MET A 67 1.37 -4.69 7.44
C MET A 67 1.05 -4.11 8.82
N ALA A 68 2.04 -3.92 9.69
CA ALA A 68 1.87 -3.31 11.01
C ALA A 68 1.35 -1.87 10.91
N MET A 69 1.86 -1.10 9.94
CA MET A 69 1.38 0.25 9.64
C MET A 69 -0.10 0.25 9.27
N PHE A 70 -0.51 -0.58 8.30
CA PHE A 70 -1.92 -0.64 7.87
C PHE A 70 -2.86 -1.19 8.96
N ALA A 71 -2.41 -2.17 9.73
CA ALA A 71 -3.16 -2.69 10.87
C ALA A 71 -3.34 -1.68 12.02
N TYR A 72 -2.52 -0.63 12.07
CA TYR A 72 -2.71 0.47 13.02
C TYR A 72 -3.80 1.46 12.55
N MET A 73 -3.99 1.56 11.23
CA MET A 73 -4.98 2.45 10.62
C MET A 73 -6.40 1.90 10.69
N THR A 74 -6.56 0.57 10.69
CA THR A 74 -7.88 -0.08 10.73
C THR A 74 -7.79 -1.54 11.17
N ASP A 75 -8.93 -2.14 11.47
CA ASP A 75 -9.03 -3.59 11.67
C ASP A 75 -8.70 -4.31 10.35
N ILE A 76 -7.48 -4.83 10.25
CA ILE A 76 -6.94 -5.42 9.03
C ILE A 76 -7.71 -6.67 8.57
N GLU A 77 -8.42 -7.34 9.48
CA GLU A 77 -9.24 -8.51 9.16
C GLU A 77 -10.51 -8.14 8.37
N SER A 78 -10.94 -6.87 8.45
CA SER A 78 -12.07 -6.35 7.68
C SER A 78 -11.74 -6.12 6.20
N VAL A 79 -10.46 -6.12 5.83
CA VAL A 79 -9.98 -5.84 4.48
C VAL A 79 -9.97 -7.13 3.64
N ASP A 80 -10.56 -7.10 2.46
CA ASP A 80 -10.57 -8.19 1.48
C ASP A 80 -9.40 -8.04 0.50
N LEU A 81 -8.92 -9.17 -0.03
CA LEU A 81 -7.89 -9.19 -1.09
C LEU A 81 -8.58 -9.08 -2.45
N GLN A 82 -8.88 -7.86 -2.90
CA GLN A 82 -9.60 -7.59 -4.17
C GLN A 82 -8.73 -6.94 -5.25
N GLU A 83 -7.74 -6.16 -4.85
CA GLU A 83 -6.84 -5.42 -5.71
C GLU A 83 -5.40 -5.58 -5.25
N ALA A 84 -4.46 -5.43 -6.19
CA ALA A 84 -3.04 -5.37 -5.87
C ALA A 84 -2.38 -4.22 -6.61
N HIS A 85 -1.60 -3.43 -5.88
CA HIS A 85 -0.84 -2.31 -6.43
C HIS A 85 0.63 -2.51 -6.13
N GLN A 86 1.46 -2.24 -7.14
CA GLN A 86 2.91 -2.36 -7.05
C GLN A 86 3.51 -1.02 -6.66
N ILE A 87 4.51 -1.06 -5.78
CA ILE A 87 5.41 0.05 -5.48
C ILE A 87 6.85 -0.33 -5.82
N GLU A 88 7.65 0.69 -6.05
CA GLU A 88 9.09 0.59 -6.19
C GLU A 88 9.74 1.61 -5.26
N ALA A 89 10.71 1.17 -4.46
CA ALA A 89 11.44 2.03 -3.54
C ALA A 89 12.94 1.79 -3.68
N GLN A 90 13.72 2.85 -3.46
CA GLN A 90 15.18 2.80 -3.46
C GLN A 90 15.74 3.63 -2.31
N GLY A 91 16.81 3.16 -1.68
CA GLY A 91 17.55 3.87 -0.63
C GLY A 91 19.04 3.95 -0.92
N ASP A 92 19.78 4.60 -0.03
CA ASP A 92 21.25 4.62 -0.01
C ASP A 92 21.82 3.61 1.00
N ASP A 93 20.96 3.11 1.91
CA ASP A 93 21.21 2.11 2.93
C ASP A 93 19.90 1.42 3.35
N PHE A 94 19.96 0.52 4.33
CA PHE A 94 18.79 -0.22 4.82
C PHE A 94 17.72 0.66 5.47
N GLU A 95 18.14 1.70 6.20
CA GLU A 95 17.22 2.60 6.92
C GLU A 95 16.45 3.46 5.90
N SER A 96 17.15 4.08 4.96
CA SER A 96 16.52 4.86 3.89
C SER A 96 15.67 4.01 2.95
N LEU A 97 16.06 2.76 2.68
CA LEU A 97 15.22 1.83 1.93
C LEU A 97 13.93 1.47 2.67
N LEU A 98 14.00 1.19 3.97
CA LEU A 98 12.82 0.92 4.80
C LEU A 98 11.91 2.15 4.87
N PHE A 99 12.48 3.34 5.03
CA PHE A 99 11.74 4.60 5.01
C PHE A 99 10.95 4.76 3.71
N HIS A 100 11.62 4.73 2.55
CA HIS A 100 10.94 4.94 1.27
C HIS A 100 9.95 3.81 0.95
N PHE A 101 10.25 2.57 1.34
CA PHE A 101 9.34 1.44 1.18
C PHE A 101 8.00 1.67 1.92
N LEU A 102 8.06 2.12 3.18
CA LEU A 102 6.85 2.42 3.96
C LEU A 102 6.15 3.69 3.45
N ASP A 103 6.92 4.71 3.05
CA ASP A 103 6.39 5.98 2.55
C ASP A 103 5.63 5.81 1.22
N GLU A 104 6.11 4.97 0.31
CA GLU A 104 5.39 4.61 -0.93
C GLU A 104 4.06 3.90 -0.64
N PHE A 105 4.02 3.01 0.36
CA PHE A 105 2.77 2.39 0.81
C PHE A 105 1.82 3.38 1.49
N LEU A 106 2.35 4.27 2.32
CA LEU A 106 1.57 5.35 2.94
C LEU A 106 1.01 6.30 1.87
N PHE A 107 1.78 6.56 0.82
CA PHE A 107 1.35 7.35 -0.33
C PHE A 107 0.20 6.67 -1.09
N LEU A 108 0.27 5.35 -1.35
CA LEU A 108 -0.83 4.59 -1.96
C LEU A 108 -2.13 4.63 -1.16
N PHE A 109 -2.03 4.73 0.17
CA PHE A 109 -3.18 4.90 1.05
C PHE A 109 -3.69 6.34 1.06
N SER A 110 -2.79 7.33 1.05
CA SER A 110 -3.13 8.75 1.18
C SER A 110 -3.60 9.40 -0.11
N CYS A 111 -3.22 8.84 -1.27
CA CYS A 111 -3.58 9.29 -2.61
C CYS A 111 -4.35 8.20 -3.36
N GLU A 112 -4.95 8.52 -4.52
CA GLU A 112 -5.55 7.48 -5.37
C GLU A 112 -4.53 6.34 -5.62
N PRO A 113 -4.89 5.08 -5.35
CA PRO A 113 -6.24 4.52 -5.22
C PRO A 113 -6.87 4.50 -3.81
N PHE A 114 -6.18 4.97 -2.77
CA PHE A 114 -6.51 4.83 -1.35
C PHE A 114 -6.48 3.37 -0.88
N LEU A 115 -5.42 2.65 -1.26
CA LEU A 115 -5.25 1.24 -0.94
C LEU A 115 -5.01 1.07 0.57
N ILE A 116 -5.83 0.25 1.22
CA ILE A 116 -5.49 -0.39 2.49
C ILE A 116 -5.04 -1.82 2.20
N ALA A 117 -3.77 -2.15 2.47
CA ALA A 117 -3.23 -3.47 2.14
C ALA A 117 -3.28 -4.41 3.36
N ARG A 118 -3.98 -5.54 3.22
CA ARG A 118 -4.00 -6.62 4.22
C ARG A 118 -2.78 -7.53 4.15
N LYS A 119 -2.15 -7.62 2.98
CA LYS A 119 -0.93 -8.39 2.77
C LYS A 119 0.03 -7.57 1.92
N VAL A 120 1.31 -7.62 2.25
CA VAL A 120 2.39 -7.05 1.44
C VAL A 120 3.35 -8.17 1.05
N SER A 121 3.74 -8.21 -0.21
CA SER A 121 4.75 -9.16 -0.72
C SER A 121 5.81 -8.40 -1.51
N ILE A 122 7.06 -8.51 -1.09
CA ILE A 122 8.23 -8.06 -1.84
C ILE A 122 8.49 -9.09 -2.95
N ILE A 123 8.50 -8.65 -4.21
CA ILE A 123 8.71 -9.50 -5.38
C ILE A 123 10.14 -9.45 -5.91
N ASP A 124 10.86 -8.36 -5.62
CA ASP A 124 12.28 -8.18 -5.93
C ASP A 124 12.93 -7.41 -4.77
N PHE A 125 14.03 -7.92 -4.24
CA PHE A 125 14.77 -7.30 -3.14
C PHE A 125 16.28 -7.33 -3.43
N ASP A 126 16.77 -6.21 -3.94
CA ASP A 126 18.18 -6.00 -4.22
C ASP A 126 18.85 -5.34 -3.01
N LEU A 127 19.55 -6.15 -2.23
CA LEU A 127 20.28 -5.72 -1.03
C LEU A 127 21.60 -5.01 -1.36
N GLU A 128 22.14 -5.19 -2.57
CA GLU A 128 23.40 -4.56 -2.98
C GLU A 128 23.18 -3.11 -3.43
N ASN A 129 22.08 -2.87 -4.15
CA ASN A 129 21.71 -1.56 -4.68
C ASN A 129 20.58 -0.88 -3.90
N PHE A 130 20.19 -1.47 -2.77
CA PHE A 130 19.10 -1.01 -1.90
C PHE A 130 17.83 -0.67 -2.66
N ARG A 131 17.30 -1.64 -3.43
CA ARG A 131 16.06 -1.49 -4.21
C ARG A 131 15.04 -2.56 -3.85
N ILE A 132 13.78 -2.16 -3.74
CA ILE A 132 12.64 -3.05 -3.51
C ILE A 132 11.59 -2.82 -4.59
N ILE A 133 11.03 -3.92 -5.09
CA ILE A 133 9.74 -3.93 -5.78
C ILE A 133 8.79 -4.78 -4.94
N ALA A 134 7.63 -4.24 -4.60
CA ALA A 134 6.66 -4.94 -3.76
C ALA A 134 5.23 -4.72 -4.23
N LYS A 135 4.33 -5.58 -3.78
CA LYS A 135 2.89 -5.48 -4.02
C LYS A 135 2.13 -5.45 -2.69
N GLY A 136 1.23 -4.49 -2.56
CA GLY A 136 0.21 -4.48 -1.51
C GLY A 136 -1.09 -5.08 -2.06
N TYR A 137 -1.66 -6.02 -1.33
CA TYR A 137 -2.90 -6.73 -1.65
C TYR A 137 -3.97 -6.34 -0.64
N GLY A 138 -5.11 -5.88 -1.13
CA GLY A 138 -6.19 -5.38 -0.29
C GLY A 138 -7.31 -4.78 -1.13
N GLU A 139 -7.85 -3.66 -0.69
CA GLU A 139 -8.89 -2.94 -1.43
C GLU A 139 -8.83 -1.45 -1.12
N LYS A 140 -9.68 -0.66 -1.78
CA LYS A 140 -9.84 0.75 -1.45
C LYS A 140 -10.43 0.92 -0.05
N PHE A 141 -9.85 1.82 0.75
CA PHE A 141 -10.38 2.13 2.06
C PHE A 141 -11.81 2.69 1.99
N ASP A 142 -12.74 2.05 2.72
CA ASP A 142 -14.15 2.40 2.81
C ASP A 142 -14.55 2.57 4.29
N LEU A 143 -15.06 3.75 4.65
CA LEU A 143 -15.48 4.10 6.01
C LEU A 143 -16.71 3.30 6.51
N ASP A 144 -17.54 2.79 5.60
CA ASP A 144 -18.71 1.98 5.98
C ASP A 144 -18.32 0.53 6.32
N LYS A 145 -17.15 0.08 5.84
CA LYS A 145 -16.65 -1.29 6.00
C LYS A 145 -15.51 -1.39 7.00
N HIS A 146 -14.55 -0.47 6.94
CA HIS A 146 -13.30 -0.51 7.70
C HIS A 146 -13.41 0.39 8.94
N PRO A 147 -13.34 -0.17 10.17
CA PRO A 147 -13.34 0.63 11.38
C PRO A 147 -12.19 1.65 11.37
N GLN A 148 -12.49 2.92 11.61
CA GLN A 148 -11.45 3.95 11.65
C GLN A 148 -10.57 3.77 12.90
N GLY A 149 -9.32 3.38 12.69
CA GLY A 149 -8.27 3.37 13.70
C GLY A 149 -7.58 4.73 13.79
N THR A 150 -6.26 4.73 13.83
CA THR A 150 -5.47 5.97 13.90
C THR A 150 -4.87 6.31 12.55
N GLU A 151 -5.02 7.56 12.11
CA GLU A 151 -4.36 8.04 10.90
C GLU A 151 -2.84 8.03 11.10
N VAL A 152 -2.09 7.59 10.09
CA VAL A 152 -0.63 7.73 10.07
C VAL A 152 -0.31 8.89 9.14
N LYS A 153 0.46 9.87 9.63
CA LYS A 153 0.79 11.10 8.90
C LYS A 153 2.10 11.00 8.15
N ALA A 154 3.10 10.35 8.75
CA ALA A 154 4.44 10.26 8.18
C ALA A 154 5.26 9.11 8.78
N ILE A 155 6.19 8.60 7.98
CA ILE A 155 7.28 7.74 8.44
C ILE A 155 8.40 8.63 8.99
N THR A 156 9.14 8.19 10.02
CA THR A 156 10.24 8.97 10.58
C THR A 156 11.52 8.14 10.69
N TYR A 157 12.67 8.80 10.55
CA TYR A 157 13.99 8.21 10.84
C TYR A 157 14.30 8.13 12.35
N SER A 158 13.43 8.68 13.21
CA SER A 158 13.66 8.74 14.64
C SER A 158 13.75 7.35 15.23
N ASN A 159 14.94 6.98 15.73
CA ASN A 159 15.20 5.65 16.29
C ASN A 159 14.84 4.50 15.32
N MET A 160 14.98 4.74 14.01
CA MET A 160 14.85 3.69 13.02
C MET A 160 16.00 2.70 13.19
N GLN A 161 15.69 1.41 13.17
CA GLN A 161 16.70 0.36 13.31
C GLN A 161 16.37 -0.79 12.38
N VAL A 162 17.41 -1.30 11.72
CA VAL A 162 17.34 -2.51 10.90
C VAL A 162 18.38 -3.49 11.41
N HIS A 163 17.90 -4.61 11.96
CA HIS A 163 18.76 -5.68 12.45
C HIS A 163 18.63 -6.88 11.54
N ASP A 164 19.70 -7.18 10.80
CA ASP A 164 19.82 -8.36 9.93
C ASP A 164 21.05 -9.17 10.34
N LYS A 165 20.87 -10.10 11.26
CA LYS A 165 21.92 -10.98 11.81
C LYS A 165 21.40 -12.41 11.85
N GLU A 166 22.31 -13.37 12.03
CA GLU A 166 21.95 -14.79 12.10
C GLU A 166 20.88 -15.05 13.17
N GLY A 167 19.67 -15.43 12.72
CA GLY A 167 18.53 -15.73 13.59
C GLY A 167 17.79 -14.51 14.14
N GLN A 168 18.13 -13.29 13.71
CA GLN A 168 17.47 -12.05 14.11
C GLN A 168 17.29 -11.14 12.90
N HIS A 169 16.03 -11.05 12.43
CA HIS A 169 15.63 -10.21 11.33
C HIS A 169 14.44 -9.35 11.79
N GLU A 170 14.73 -8.15 12.26
CA GLU A 170 13.74 -7.27 12.87
C GLU A 170 14.00 -5.81 12.52
N VAL A 171 12.92 -5.04 12.48
CA VAL A 171 12.94 -3.61 12.19
C VAL A 171 12.13 -2.84 13.22
N PHE A 172 12.61 -1.64 13.54
CA PHE A 172 11.94 -0.71 14.43
C PHE A 172 11.75 0.61 13.69
N VAL A 173 10.51 1.10 13.64
CA VAL A 173 10.16 2.35 12.94
C VAL A 173 9.20 3.16 13.79
N ILE A 174 9.50 4.43 14.01
CA ILE A 174 8.55 5.37 14.63
C ILE A 174 7.76 6.06 13.52
N ILE A 175 6.44 6.08 13.65
CA ILE A 175 5.52 6.76 12.74
C ILE A 175 4.76 7.87 13.47
N ASP A 176 4.58 9.01 12.81
CA ASP A 176 3.77 10.13 13.28
C ASP A 176 2.29 9.82 13.02
N ILE A 177 1.44 10.03 14.02
CA ILE A 177 0.01 9.68 14.03
C ILE A 177 -0.86 10.89 14.37
#